data_AF-A0AA39KEY5-F1
#
_entry.id   AF-A0AA39KEY5-F1
#
_cell.length_a   1.000
_cell.length_b   1.000
_cell.length_c   1.000
_cell.angle_alpha   90.00
_cell.angle_beta   90.00
_cell.angle_gamma   90.00
#
_symmetry.space_group_name_H-M   'P 1'
#
loop_
_entity.id
_entity.type
_entity.pdbx_description
1 polymer ?
#
loop_
_entity_poly.entity_id
_entity_poly.type
_entity_poly.pdbx_seq_one_letter_code
_entity_poly.pdbx_strand_id
1 'polypeptide(L)'
;MPSKNLRNYRTSTHCVLFPIQRLCPYIISEILGWCSPADLVIIGGLSKNFKAFLDSKPHGSLCWKCARANIADLPPPPSLSDYNLNEHAYAAFLFNASQKPCICCGQPTNGKFLVIMYRVYLCDRVSCAKQFESEDRGYVFSYYQDKGCTRIYAPILPVLPYNLPSGRKLFIVRHAKQELKEYRRVTAASEKEVRDEQRHLKRIRRHHLNNHSAVLYTWMARHRKHASRCAKTKQRILESGSAGREPQSSSYPRITDCAPNAQCIQ
;
A
#
# COMPACT_ATOMS: atom_id res chain seq x y z
N MET A 1 -48.03 -36.48 -26.04
CA MET A 1 -46.59 -36.79 -26.20
C MET A 1 -45.78 -35.83 -25.32
N PRO A 2 -45.37 -36.21 -24.09
CA PRO A 2 -44.64 -35.31 -23.20
C PRO A 2 -43.12 -35.40 -23.45
N SER A 3 -42.52 -34.25 -23.75
CA SER A 3 -41.08 -34.08 -23.96
C SER A 3 -40.33 -34.27 -22.64
N LYS A 4 -39.44 -35.27 -22.60
CA LYS A 4 -38.61 -35.59 -21.44
C LYS A 4 -37.48 -34.57 -21.33
N ASN A 5 -37.56 -33.71 -20.31
CA ASN A 5 -36.46 -32.84 -19.87
C ASN A 5 -35.26 -33.69 -19.42
N LEU A 6 -34.25 -33.80 -20.28
CA LEU A 6 -32.94 -34.33 -19.94
C LEU A 6 -32.24 -33.34 -19.00
N ARG A 7 -32.31 -33.62 -17.69
CA ARG A 7 -31.44 -32.98 -16.70
C ARG A 7 -30.00 -33.39 -16.99
N ASN A 8 -29.23 -32.45 -17.51
CA ASN A 8 -27.78 -32.54 -17.56
C ASN A 8 -27.24 -32.72 -16.14
N TYR A 9 -26.89 -33.96 -15.78
CA TYR A 9 -26.02 -34.23 -14.65
C TYR A 9 -24.66 -33.64 -14.99
N ARG A 10 -24.39 -32.42 -14.49
CA ARG A 10 -23.03 -31.90 -14.41
C ARG A 10 -22.23 -32.92 -13.62
N THR A 11 -21.34 -33.63 -14.30
CA THR A 11 -20.27 -34.39 -13.68
C THR A 11 -19.60 -33.47 -12.68
N SER A 12 -19.74 -33.82 -11.39
CA SER A 12 -19.05 -33.16 -10.30
C SER A 12 -17.57 -33.36 -10.55
N THR A 13 -16.93 -32.38 -11.19
CA THR A 13 -15.48 -32.25 -11.17
C THR A 13 -15.10 -32.29 -9.70
N HIS A 14 -14.47 -33.40 -9.28
CA HIS A 14 -13.83 -33.53 -7.99
C HIS A 14 -12.91 -32.32 -7.84
N CYS A 15 -13.43 -31.27 -7.22
CA CYS A 15 -12.70 -30.06 -6.95
C CYS A 15 -11.64 -30.52 -5.97
N VAL A 16 -10.42 -30.72 -6.46
CA VAL A 16 -9.27 -31.05 -5.62
C VAL A 16 -9.12 -29.86 -4.69
N LEU A 17 -9.75 -29.96 -3.51
CA LEU A 17 -9.74 -28.94 -2.49
C LEU A 17 -8.27 -28.65 -2.21
N PHE A 18 -7.90 -27.38 -2.35
CA PHE A 18 -6.56 -26.94 -2.08
C PHE A 18 -6.21 -27.39 -0.65
N PRO A 19 -5.04 -28.01 -0.38
CA PRO A 19 -4.76 -28.62 0.93
C PRO A 19 -5.01 -27.68 2.13
N ILE A 20 -4.81 -26.37 1.91
CA ILE A 20 -5.07 -25.34 2.93
C ILE A 20 -6.53 -25.26 3.38
N GLN A 21 -7.49 -25.64 2.53
CA GLN A 21 -8.92 -25.65 2.87
C GLN A 21 -9.28 -26.74 3.89
N ARG A 22 -8.37 -27.71 4.13
CA ARG A 22 -8.53 -28.74 5.16
C ARG A 22 -7.96 -28.32 6.52
N LEU A 23 -7.22 -27.22 6.58
CA LEU A 23 -6.65 -26.71 7.82
C LEU A 23 -7.65 -25.83 8.57
N CYS A 24 -7.54 -25.81 9.90
CA CYS A 24 -8.26 -24.87 10.73
C CYS A 24 -7.87 -23.41 10.35
N PRO A 25 -8.83 -22.49 10.18
CA PRO A 25 -8.55 -21.08 9.86
C PRO A 25 -7.53 -20.40 10.79
N TYR A 26 -7.46 -20.80 12.06
CA TYR A 26 -6.47 -20.26 13.00
C TYR A 26 -5.05 -20.72 12.68
N ILE A 27 -4.86 -22.00 12.32
CA ILE A 27 -3.56 -22.52 11.89
C ILE A 27 -3.10 -21.83 10.61
N ILE A 28 -4.02 -21.65 9.64
CA ILE A 28 -3.72 -20.88 8.43
C ILE A 28 -3.30 -19.45 8.79
N SER A 29 -4.00 -18.82 9.74
CA SER A 29 -3.69 -17.45 10.17
C SER A 29 -2.33 -17.35 10.86
N GLU A 30 -1.96 -18.36 11.64
CA GLU A 30 -0.65 -18.45 12.28
C GLU A 30 0.45 -18.59 11.23
N ILE A 31 0.33 -19.55 10.30
CA ILE A 31 1.30 -19.77 9.21
C ILE A 31 1.46 -18.51 8.37
N LEU A 32 0.36 -17.93 7.89
CA LEU A 32 0.38 -16.71 7.07
C LEU A 32 0.80 -15.48 7.88
N GLY A 33 0.54 -15.46 9.20
CA GLY A 33 0.94 -14.38 10.09
C GLY A 33 2.46 -14.24 10.25
N TRP A 34 3.23 -15.28 9.97
CA TRP A 34 4.70 -15.25 9.93
C TRP A 34 5.27 -14.71 8.61
N CYS A 35 4.46 -14.59 7.57
CA CYS A 35 4.89 -14.02 6.31
C CYS A 35 5.12 -12.51 6.43
N SER A 36 5.87 -11.93 5.47
CA SER A 36 5.86 -10.49 5.31
C SER A 36 4.55 -10.02 4.68
N PRO A 37 4.10 -8.78 4.91
CA PRO A 37 2.96 -8.20 4.21
C PRO A 37 3.11 -8.23 2.68
N ALA A 38 4.34 -8.17 2.15
CA ALA A 38 4.60 -8.30 0.73
C ALA A 38 4.22 -9.71 0.21
N ASP A 39 4.64 -10.74 0.94
CA ASP A 39 4.32 -12.13 0.61
C ASP A 39 2.81 -12.37 0.68
N LEU A 40 2.12 -11.81 1.68
CA LEU A 40 0.66 -11.92 1.78
C LEU A 40 -0.07 -11.30 0.59
N VAL A 41 0.43 -10.18 0.07
CA VAL A 41 -0.12 -9.59 -1.16
C VAL A 41 0.08 -10.51 -2.35
N ILE A 42 1.26 -11.13 -2.48
CA ILE A 42 1.55 -12.09 -3.54
C ILE A 42 0.64 -13.32 -3.40
N ILE A 43 0.56 -13.91 -2.21
CA ILE A 43 -0.28 -15.08 -1.88
C ILE A 43 -1.75 -14.81 -2.21
N GLY A 44 -2.26 -13.62 -1.85
CA GLY A 44 -3.61 -13.20 -2.22
C GLY A 44 -3.83 -13.10 -3.74
N GLY A 45 -2.77 -12.88 -4.52
CA GLY A 45 -2.79 -12.91 -5.98
C GLY A 45 -2.74 -14.32 -6.59
N LEU A 46 -2.28 -15.33 -5.84
CA LEU A 46 -2.12 -16.71 -6.36
C LEU A 46 -3.44 -17.47 -6.52
N SER A 47 -4.45 -17.19 -5.69
CA SER A 47 -5.74 -17.88 -5.74
C SER A 47 -6.88 -17.05 -5.19
N LYS A 48 -8.08 -17.22 -5.76
CA LYS A 48 -9.33 -16.64 -5.23
C LYS A 48 -9.62 -17.08 -3.80
N ASN A 49 -9.22 -18.30 -3.43
CA ASN A 49 -9.43 -18.83 -2.07
C ASN A 49 -8.51 -18.15 -1.05
N PHE A 50 -7.23 -17.96 -1.39
CA PHE A 50 -6.29 -17.18 -0.56
C PHE A 50 -6.75 -15.74 -0.41
N LYS A 51 -7.18 -15.12 -1.52
CA LYS A 51 -7.76 -13.79 -1.47
C LYS A 51 -8.97 -13.71 -0.53
N ALA A 52 -9.93 -14.61 -0.70
CA ALA A 52 -11.12 -14.64 0.14
C ALA A 52 -10.78 -14.85 1.62
N PHE A 53 -9.82 -15.72 1.93
CA PHE A 53 -9.33 -15.94 3.29
C PHE A 53 -8.67 -14.69 3.88
N LEU A 54 -7.76 -14.05 3.13
CA LEU A 54 -7.04 -12.85 3.57
C LEU A 54 -7.95 -11.60 3.70
N ASP A 55 -9.05 -11.55 2.94
CA ASP A 55 -10.06 -10.50 3.04
C ASP A 55 -11.11 -10.80 4.16
N SER A 56 -11.12 -12.02 4.73
CA SER A 56 -12.09 -12.43 5.75
C SER A 56 -11.83 -11.85 7.13
N LYS A 57 -12.90 -11.75 7.94
CA LYS A 57 -12.81 -11.45 9.38
C LYS A 57 -13.27 -12.68 10.18
N PRO A 58 -12.63 -12.99 11.33
CA PRO A 58 -11.48 -12.29 11.92
C PRO A 58 -10.11 -12.74 11.37
N HIS A 59 -10.03 -13.89 10.69
CA HIS A 59 -8.79 -14.59 10.35
C HIS A 59 -7.83 -13.80 9.45
N GLY A 60 -8.31 -13.25 8.33
CA GLY A 60 -7.49 -12.42 7.44
C GLY A 60 -6.94 -11.19 8.15
N SER A 61 -7.77 -10.52 8.95
CA SER A 61 -7.35 -9.38 9.79
C SER A 61 -6.21 -9.75 10.76
N LEU A 62 -6.29 -10.93 11.38
CA LEU A 62 -5.22 -11.44 12.24
C LEU A 62 -3.92 -11.67 11.45
N CYS A 63 -3.99 -12.29 10.26
CA CYS A 63 -2.83 -12.50 9.39
C CYS A 63 -2.10 -11.18 9.11
N TRP A 64 -2.86 -10.15 8.70
CA TRP A 64 -2.28 -8.86 8.36
C TRP A 64 -1.66 -8.16 9.57
N LYS A 65 -2.30 -8.23 10.74
CA LYS A 65 -1.76 -7.66 11.98
C LYS A 65 -0.44 -8.33 12.38
N CYS A 66 -0.39 -9.67 12.35
CA CYS A 66 0.83 -10.42 12.65
C CYS A 66 1.93 -10.14 11.63
N ALA A 67 1.61 -10.19 10.34
CA ALA A 67 2.56 -9.90 9.28
C ALA A 67 3.13 -8.47 9.38
N ARG A 68 2.29 -7.49 9.73
CA ARG A 68 2.74 -6.11 9.99
C ARG A 68 3.68 -6.04 11.19
N ALA A 69 3.43 -6.79 12.26
CA ALA A 69 4.30 -6.83 13.43
C ALA A 69 5.70 -7.38 13.12
N ASN A 70 5.84 -8.21 12.07
CA ASN A 70 7.14 -8.69 11.58
C ASN A 70 7.97 -7.59 10.89
N ILE A 71 7.37 -6.43 10.60
CA ILE A 71 8.07 -5.28 10.03
C ILE A 71 8.24 -4.20 11.10
N ALA A 72 9.48 -4.04 11.55
CA ALA A 72 9.85 -3.05 12.55
C ALA A 72 9.34 -1.64 12.19
N ASP A 73 8.70 -1.01 13.18
CA ASP A 73 8.18 0.36 13.15
C ASP A 73 7.18 0.70 12.02
N LEU A 74 6.59 -0.28 11.33
CA LEU A 74 5.64 0.00 10.25
C LEU A 74 4.35 0.64 10.83
N PRO A 75 4.05 1.92 10.53
CA PRO A 75 2.87 2.57 11.08
C PRO A 75 1.60 1.84 10.63
N PRO A 76 0.58 1.71 11.49
CA PRO A 76 -0.69 1.09 11.12
C PRO A 76 -1.37 1.88 10.01
N PRO A 77 -2.32 1.28 9.28
CA PRO A 77 -3.16 2.02 8.35
C PRO A 77 -3.90 3.16 9.09
N PRO A 78 -4.13 4.30 8.42
CA PRO A 78 -4.89 5.41 9.01
C PRO A 78 -6.32 4.95 9.33
N SER A 79 -6.77 5.18 10.57
CA SER A 79 -8.06 4.71 11.10
C SER A 79 -9.26 5.56 10.66
N LEU A 80 -9.22 6.14 9.46
CA LEU A 80 -10.28 7.01 8.95
C LEU A 80 -11.37 6.17 8.28
N SER A 81 -12.60 6.21 8.80
CA SER A 81 -13.75 5.40 8.35
C SER A 81 -13.98 5.41 6.83
N ASP A 82 -13.81 6.58 6.22
CA ASP A 82 -14.12 6.80 4.80
C ASP A 82 -12.89 6.61 3.90
N TYR A 83 -11.71 6.49 4.52
CA TYR A 83 -10.47 6.27 3.81
C TYR A 83 -10.28 4.76 3.71
N ASN A 84 -10.98 4.16 2.72
CA ASN A 84 -10.99 2.72 2.39
C ASN A 84 -9.56 2.17 2.18
N LEU A 85 -8.84 1.98 3.27
CA LEU A 85 -7.47 1.52 3.34
C LEU A 85 -7.39 0.57 4.54
N ASN A 86 -8.10 -0.54 4.41
CA ASN A 86 -7.91 -1.68 5.30
C ASN A 86 -6.45 -2.19 5.20
N GLU A 87 -6.03 -3.04 6.14
CA GLU A 87 -4.66 -3.55 6.20
C GLU A 87 -4.19 -4.17 4.87
N HIS A 88 -5.06 -4.92 4.18
CA HIS A 88 -4.75 -5.48 2.86
C HIS A 88 -4.48 -4.39 1.81
N ALA A 89 -5.36 -3.40 1.67
CA ALA A 89 -5.17 -2.31 0.71
C ALA A 89 -3.94 -1.44 1.06
N TYR A 90 -3.63 -1.31 2.35
CA TYR A 90 -2.44 -0.62 2.85
C TYR A 90 -1.16 -1.38 2.51
N ALA A 91 -1.11 -2.69 2.78
CA ALA A 91 0.01 -3.54 2.43
C ALA A 91 0.20 -3.62 0.91
N ALA A 92 -0.88 -3.79 0.15
CA ALA A 92 -0.82 -3.76 -1.31
C ALA A 92 -0.31 -2.40 -1.82
N PHE A 93 -0.73 -1.30 -1.21
CA PHE A 93 -0.20 0.01 -1.54
C PHE A 93 1.32 0.10 -1.30
N LEU A 94 1.82 -0.37 -0.15
CA LEU A 94 3.23 -0.25 0.23
C LEU A 94 4.17 -1.26 -0.44
N PHE A 95 3.72 -2.51 -0.58
CA PHE A 95 4.58 -3.62 -0.96
C PHE A 95 4.34 -4.11 -2.38
N ASN A 96 3.21 -3.74 -3.00
CA ASN A 96 2.93 -4.08 -4.40
C ASN A 96 3.31 -2.98 -5.40
N ALA A 97 4.21 -2.07 -5.02
CA ALA A 97 4.69 -1.02 -5.92
C ALA A 97 5.23 -1.58 -7.23
N SER A 98 6.00 -2.67 -7.13
CA SER A 98 6.72 -3.27 -8.26
C SER A 98 5.80 -3.75 -9.37
N GLN A 99 4.55 -4.04 -9.06
CA GLN A 99 3.56 -4.43 -10.07
C GLN A 99 2.76 -3.24 -10.62
N LYS A 100 2.96 -2.03 -10.08
CA LYS A 100 2.24 -0.83 -10.53
C LYS A 100 3.11 -0.04 -11.50
N PRO A 101 2.55 0.38 -12.64
CA PRO A 101 3.28 1.18 -13.61
C PRO A 101 3.49 2.60 -13.08
N CYS A 102 4.66 3.16 -13.36
CA CYS A 102 4.97 4.56 -13.12
C CYS A 102 4.01 5.45 -13.92
N ILE A 103 3.40 6.45 -13.26
CA ILE A 103 2.45 7.35 -13.92
C ILE A 103 3.06 8.16 -15.08
N CYS A 104 4.39 8.36 -15.09
CA CYS A 104 5.07 9.13 -16.12
C CYS A 104 5.58 8.29 -17.30
N CYS A 105 6.13 7.09 -17.06
CA CYS A 105 6.80 6.30 -18.09
C CYS A 105 6.24 4.88 -18.29
N GLY A 106 5.23 4.48 -17.51
CA GLY A 106 4.62 3.15 -17.58
C GLY A 106 5.47 2.00 -17.03
N GLN A 107 6.76 2.22 -16.75
CA GLN A 107 7.66 1.18 -16.25
C GLN A 107 7.31 0.76 -14.82
N PRO A 108 7.57 -0.51 -14.43
CA PRO A 108 7.42 -0.98 -13.05
C PRO A 108 8.10 -0.04 -12.03
N THR A 109 7.43 0.23 -10.90
CA THR A 109 8.06 1.06 -9.85
C THR A 109 8.90 0.24 -8.90
N ASN A 110 10.16 0.61 -8.63
CA ASN A 110 11.05 -0.17 -7.76
C ASN A 110 10.71 -0.01 -6.25
N GLY A 111 9.44 -0.04 -5.85
CA GLY A 111 9.09 0.18 -4.44
C GLY A 111 9.09 1.64 -4.01
N LYS A 112 9.11 2.59 -4.95
CA LYS A 112 9.10 4.03 -4.65
C LYS A 112 7.72 4.65 -4.85
N PHE A 113 7.21 5.25 -3.78
CA PHE A 113 6.05 6.13 -3.81
C PHE A 113 6.47 7.51 -3.38
N LEU A 114 6.05 8.49 -4.17
CA LEU A 114 6.35 9.89 -3.94
C LEU A 114 5.20 10.62 -3.26
N VAL A 115 3.96 10.13 -3.39
CA VAL A 115 2.80 10.73 -2.74
C VAL A 115 1.86 9.68 -2.14
N ILE A 116 2.09 9.37 -0.87
CA ILE A 116 1.36 8.36 -0.09
C ILE A 116 -0.14 8.65 -0.08
N MET A 117 -0.50 9.88 0.27
CA MET A 117 -1.89 10.28 0.41
C MET A 117 -2.69 10.20 -0.91
N TYR A 118 -2.04 10.32 -2.08
CA TYR A 118 -2.72 10.18 -3.36
C TYR A 118 -2.47 8.84 -4.06
N ARG A 119 -1.76 7.92 -3.39
CA ARG A 119 -1.40 6.61 -3.93
C ARG A 119 -0.75 6.69 -5.32
N VAL A 120 0.16 7.66 -5.51
CA VAL A 120 0.86 7.86 -6.79
C VAL A 120 2.15 7.06 -6.84
N TYR A 121 2.30 6.29 -7.93
CA TYR A 121 3.42 5.40 -8.20
C TYR A 121 4.41 6.07 -9.17
N LEU A 122 5.66 6.22 -8.76
CA LEU A 122 6.74 6.78 -9.59
C LEU A 122 7.97 5.86 -9.56
N CYS A 123 8.63 5.67 -10.70
CA CYS A 123 9.88 4.92 -10.75
C CYS A 123 11.05 5.74 -10.23
N ASP A 124 12.22 5.11 -10.15
CA ASP A 124 13.43 5.69 -9.57
C ASP A 124 14.13 6.71 -10.49
N ARG A 125 13.65 6.87 -11.72
CA ARG A 125 14.24 7.80 -12.69
C ARG A 125 13.98 9.22 -12.23
N VAL A 126 15.06 9.97 -12.01
CA VAL A 126 15.01 11.40 -11.67
C VAL A 126 14.20 12.20 -12.70
N SER A 127 14.26 11.82 -13.98
CA SER A 127 13.45 12.42 -15.05
C SER A 127 11.95 12.25 -14.82
N CYS A 128 11.48 11.09 -14.34
CA CYS A 128 10.07 10.88 -14.04
C CYS A 128 9.60 11.69 -12.83
N ALA A 129 10.44 11.83 -11.80
CA ALA A 129 10.12 12.72 -10.67
C ALA A 129 10.01 14.17 -11.12
N LYS A 130 10.99 14.66 -11.90
CA LYS A 130 10.95 16.03 -12.48
C LYS A 130 9.76 16.23 -13.41
N GLN A 131 9.45 15.24 -14.24
CA GLN A 131 8.30 15.28 -15.16
C GLN A 131 6.97 15.30 -14.39
N PHE A 132 6.87 14.58 -13.28
CA PHE A 132 5.69 14.60 -12.43
C PHE A 132 5.48 15.95 -11.75
N GLU A 133 6.58 16.58 -11.30
CA GLU A 133 6.55 17.91 -10.67
C GLU A 133 6.45 19.08 -11.68
N SER A 134 6.65 18.81 -12.98
CA SER A 134 6.46 19.79 -14.05
C SER A 134 4.96 20.02 -14.30
N GLU A 135 4.57 21.30 -14.34
CA GLU A 135 3.19 21.71 -14.64
C GLU A 135 2.81 21.41 -16.10
N ASP A 136 3.79 21.33 -17.01
CA ASP A 136 3.57 21.16 -18.47
C ASP A 136 2.86 19.85 -18.81
N ARG A 137 2.98 18.84 -17.93
CA ARG A 137 2.32 17.54 -18.11
C ARG A 137 0.92 17.48 -17.51
N GLY A 138 0.51 18.53 -16.78
CA GLY A 138 -0.82 18.62 -16.16
C GLY A 138 -1.08 17.60 -15.06
N TYR A 139 -0.04 16.98 -14.49
CA TYR A 139 -0.20 16.11 -13.32
C TYR A 139 -0.40 16.93 -12.05
N VAL A 140 0.33 18.03 -11.95
CA VAL A 140 0.33 18.94 -10.82
C VAL A 140 0.16 20.39 -11.28
N PHE A 141 -0.26 21.26 -10.36
CA PHE A 141 -0.20 22.71 -10.51
C PHE A 141 0.29 23.33 -9.20
N SER A 142 0.97 24.47 -9.26
CA SER A 142 1.35 25.25 -8.09
C SER A 142 0.40 26.42 -7.86
N TYR A 143 0.33 26.85 -6.61
CA TYR A 143 -0.44 28.04 -6.24
C TYR A 143 0.08 29.33 -6.89
N TYR A 144 1.41 29.43 -7.09
CA TYR A 144 2.07 30.68 -7.46
C TYR A 144 2.29 30.85 -8.96
N GLN A 145 2.42 29.75 -9.73
CA GLN A 145 2.80 29.81 -11.14
C GLN A 145 1.57 29.73 -12.06
N ASP A 146 0.61 28.86 -11.76
CA ASP A 146 -0.59 28.70 -12.60
C ASP A 146 -1.77 29.51 -12.07
N LYS A 147 -1.86 30.78 -12.51
CA LYS A 147 -3.00 31.67 -12.18
C LYS A 147 -4.34 31.12 -12.70
N GLY A 148 -4.33 30.36 -13.80
CA GLY A 148 -5.53 29.79 -14.42
C GLY A 148 -6.14 28.69 -13.56
N CYS A 149 -5.36 27.65 -13.26
CA CYS A 149 -5.79 26.58 -12.35
C CYS A 149 -6.09 27.11 -10.96
N THR A 150 -5.29 28.03 -10.43
CA THR A 150 -5.52 28.64 -9.12
C THR A 150 -6.89 29.31 -9.05
N ARG A 151 -7.32 30.04 -10.09
CA ARG A 151 -8.66 30.64 -10.15
C ARG A 151 -9.77 29.59 -10.20
N ILE A 152 -9.58 28.52 -10.99
CA ILE A 152 -10.57 27.44 -11.13
C ILE A 152 -10.76 26.68 -9.81
N TYR A 153 -9.67 26.43 -9.08
CA TYR A 153 -9.70 25.63 -7.85
C TYR A 153 -9.75 26.47 -6.57
N ALA A 154 -9.75 27.81 -6.66
CA ALA A 154 -9.77 28.73 -5.51
C ALA A 154 -10.73 28.31 -4.38
N PRO A 155 -11.99 27.88 -4.66
CA PRO A 155 -12.93 27.51 -3.60
C PRO A 155 -12.53 26.29 -2.78
N ILE A 156 -11.66 25.42 -3.33
CA ILE A 156 -11.23 24.17 -2.70
C ILE A 156 -9.76 24.19 -2.27
N LEU A 157 -8.99 25.24 -2.59
CA LEU A 157 -7.57 25.31 -2.23
C LEU A 157 -7.31 25.07 -0.73
N PRO A 158 -8.07 25.65 0.23
CA PRO A 158 -7.81 25.44 1.64
C PRO A 158 -7.93 23.98 2.08
N VAL A 159 -8.69 23.18 1.35
CA VAL A 159 -8.76 21.74 1.62
C VAL A 159 -7.65 21.01 0.90
N LEU A 160 -7.19 21.42 -0.29
CA LEU A 160 -6.21 20.66 -1.08
C LEU A 160 -4.90 20.42 -0.30
N PRO A 161 -4.36 19.19 -0.30
CA PRO A 161 -3.11 18.88 0.38
C PRO A 161 -1.89 19.59 -0.21
N TYR A 162 -0.87 19.78 0.62
CA TYR A 162 0.27 20.63 0.33
C TYR A 162 1.62 19.90 0.20
N ASN A 163 1.71 18.64 0.60
CA ASN A 163 3.01 18.03 0.90
C ASN A 163 3.50 17.12 -0.23
N LEU A 164 4.27 17.69 -1.15
CA LEU A 164 5.30 16.92 -1.85
C LEU A 164 6.61 16.98 -1.07
N PRO A 165 7.48 15.95 -1.18
CA PRO A 165 8.78 15.92 -0.51
C PRO A 165 9.68 17.11 -0.84
N SER A 166 9.44 17.79 -1.98
CA SER A 166 10.20 18.95 -2.44
C SER A 166 9.93 20.23 -1.65
N GLY A 167 8.99 20.24 -0.70
CA GLY A 167 8.61 21.44 0.08
C GLY A 167 7.81 22.47 -0.74
N ARG A 168 7.63 22.25 -2.04
CA ARG A 168 6.77 23.06 -2.91
C ARG A 168 5.30 22.69 -2.66
N LYS A 169 4.44 23.71 -2.56
CA LYS A 169 2.98 23.55 -2.52
C LYS A 169 2.46 23.19 -3.93
N LEU A 170 2.55 21.90 -4.25
CA LEU A 170 2.07 21.33 -5.50
C LEU A 170 0.78 20.55 -5.26
N PHE A 171 -0.20 20.74 -6.13
CA PHE A 171 -1.51 20.13 -6.05
C PHE A 171 -1.71 19.14 -7.20
N ILE A 172 -2.20 17.94 -6.91
CA ILE A 172 -2.50 16.97 -7.97
C ILE A 172 -3.79 17.36 -8.68
N VAL A 173 -3.68 17.63 -9.99
CA VAL A 173 -4.80 18.08 -10.84
C VAL A 173 -5.97 17.11 -10.80
N ARG A 174 -5.71 15.80 -10.91
CA ARG A 174 -6.76 14.76 -10.87
C ARG A 174 -7.57 14.84 -9.58
N HIS A 175 -6.91 15.01 -8.44
CA HIS A 175 -7.56 15.12 -7.14
C HIS A 175 -8.31 16.45 -7.01
N ALA A 176 -7.71 17.55 -7.46
CA ALA A 176 -8.38 18.85 -7.49
C ALA A 176 -9.68 18.85 -8.31
N LYS A 177 -9.68 18.18 -9.48
CA LYS A 177 -10.88 17.99 -10.29
C LYS A 177 -11.98 17.22 -9.54
N GLN A 178 -11.63 16.13 -8.87
CA GLN A 178 -12.58 15.34 -8.10
C GLN A 178 -13.17 16.14 -6.93
N GLU A 179 -12.32 16.86 -6.20
CA GLU A 179 -12.77 17.70 -5.09
C GLU A 179 -13.61 18.89 -5.53
N LEU A 180 -13.31 19.47 -6.69
CA LEU A 180 -14.13 20.55 -7.25
C LEU A 180 -15.51 20.05 -7.66
N LYS A 181 -15.60 18.85 -8.24
CA LYS A 181 -16.87 18.20 -8.57
C LYS A 181 -17.70 17.97 -7.31
N GLU A 182 -17.08 17.47 -6.26
CA GLU A 182 -17.74 17.23 -4.98
C GLU A 182 -18.18 18.53 -4.31
N TYR A 183 -17.30 19.53 -4.29
CA TYR A 183 -17.62 20.88 -3.80
C TYR A 183 -18.85 21.46 -4.49
N ARG A 184 -18.94 21.34 -5.83
CA ARG A 184 -20.08 21.84 -6.60
C ARG A 184 -21.38 21.12 -6.23
N ARG A 185 -21.33 19.79 -6.06
CA ARG A 185 -22.49 19.00 -5.62
C ARG A 185 -23.00 19.44 -4.25
N VAL A 186 -22.11 19.50 -3.27
CA VAL A 186 -22.43 19.93 -1.89
C VAL A 186 -22.93 21.37 -1.86
N THR A 187 -22.35 22.25 -2.67
CA THR A 187 -22.78 23.65 -2.75
C THR A 187 -24.18 23.80 -3.34
N ALA A 188 -24.54 22.95 -4.31
CA ALA A 188 -25.87 22.95 -4.90
C ALA A 188 -26.94 22.30 -3.99
N ALA A 189 -26.57 21.34 -3.15
CA ALA A 189 -27.52 20.48 -2.43
C ALA A 189 -27.70 20.79 -0.93
N SER A 190 -26.84 21.59 -0.32
CA SER A 190 -26.80 21.73 1.15
C SER A 190 -26.78 23.19 1.59
N GLU A 191 -27.36 23.46 2.75
CA GLU A 191 -27.32 24.76 3.42
C GLU A 191 -25.91 25.16 3.83
N LYS A 192 -25.66 26.47 4.02
CA LYS A 192 -24.31 27.01 4.28
C LYS A 192 -23.60 26.34 5.45
N GLU A 193 -24.31 26.14 6.55
CA GLU A 193 -23.76 25.56 7.78
C GLU A 193 -23.28 24.12 7.56
N VAL A 194 -24.12 23.28 6.95
CA VAL A 194 -23.76 21.89 6.58
C VAL A 194 -22.52 21.86 5.68
N ARG A 195 -22.40 22.80 4.74
CA ARG A 195 -21.22 22.88 3.86
C ARG A 195 -19.95 23.23 4.63
N ASP A 196 -20.04 24.15 5.58
CA ASP A 196 -18.89 24.61 6.35
C ASP A 196 -18.41 23.52 7.32
N GLU A 197 -19.33 22.79 7.96
CA GLU A 197 -19.03 21.61 8.78
C GLU A 197 -18.34 20.51 7.96
N GLN A 198 -18.90 20.15 6.80
CA GLN A 198 -18.28 19.15 5.92
C GLN A 198 -16.87 19.54 5.47
N ARG A 199 -16.64 20.83 5.20
CA ARG A 199 -15.31 21.36 4.87
C ARG A 199 -14.37 21.25 6.07
N HIS A 200 -14.82 21.57 7.27
CA HIS A 200 -14.03 21.45 8.49
C HIS A 200 -13.59 19.99 8.73
N LEU A 201 -14.53 19.04 8.67
CA LEU A 201 -14.23 17.60 8.78
C LEU A 201 -13.28 17.11 7.68
N LYS A 202 -13.40 17.62 6.44
CA LYS A 202 -12.43 17.32 5.38
C LYS A 202 -11.02 17.83 5.70
N ARG A 203 -10.88 19.03 6.29
CA ARG A 203 -9.57 19.57 6.70
C ARG A 203 -8.92 18.70 7.78
N ILE A 204 -9.68 18.32 8.81
CA ILE A 204 -9.22 17.43 9.88
C ILE A 204 -8.72 16.10 9.28
N ARG A 205 -9.54 15.45 8.45
CA ARG A 205 -9.17 14.18 7.79
C ARG A 205 -7.86 14.31 7.00
N ARG A 206 -7.70 15.39 6.24
CA ARG A 206 -6.47 15.63 5.45
C ARG A 206 -5.26 15.90 6.33
N HIS A 207 -5.44 16.61 7.44
CA HIS A 207 -4.38 16.79 8.43
C HIS A 207 -3.90 15.44 8.97
N HIS A 208 -4.82 14.54 9.33
CA HIS A 208 -4.45 13.17 9.75
C HIS A 208 -3.70 12.40 8.66
N LEU A 209 -4.18 12.44 7.41
CA LEU A 209 -3.50 11.78 6.29
C LEU A 209 -2.11 12.36 6.00
N ASN A 210 -1.94 13.67 6.14
CA ASN A 210 -0.66 14.34 5.99
C ASN A 210 0.32 13.91 7.08
N ASN A 211 -0.12 13.88 8.35
CA ASN A 211 0.69 13.42 9.47
C ASN A 211 1.08 11.95 9.29
N HIS A 212 0.12 11.09 8.91
CA HIS A 212 0.38 9.68 8.60
C HIS A 212 1.39 9.54 7.47
N SER A 213 1.24 10.31 6.39
CA SER A 213 2.18 10.30 5.27
C SER A 213 3.59 10.70 5.71
N ALA A 214 3.74 11.72 6.56
CA ALA A 214 5.04 12.15 7.08
C ALA A 214 5.73 11.07 7.92
N VAL A 215 4.99 10.39 8.79
CA VAL A 215 5.48 9.24 9.56
C VAL A 215 5.92 8.12 8.62
N LEU A 216 5.11 7.82 7.60
CA LEU A 216 5.38 6.75 6.66
C LEU A 216 6.58 7.05 5.75
N TYR A 217 6.80 8.31 5.31
CA TYR A 217 8.04 8.70 4.61
C TYR A 217 9.28 8.44 5.46
N THR A 218 9.22 8.83 6.73
CA THR A 218 10.32 8.64 7.68
C THR A 218 10.62 7.15 7.88
N TRP A 219 9.56 6.35 8.06
CA TRP A 219 9.68 4.90 8.15
C TRP A 219 10.28 4.29 6.87
N MET A 220 9.76 4.63 5.69
CA MET A 220 10.25 4.10 4.41
C MET A 220 11.74 4.40 4.18
N ALA A 221 12.19 5.61 4.53
CA ALA A 221 13.59 5.97 4.43
C ALA A 221 14.48 5.10 5.31
N ARG A 222 14.05 4.84 6.56
CA ARG A 222 14.75 3.91 7.48
C ARG A 222 14.73 2.47 6.97
N HIS A 223 13.57 1.99 6.55
CA HIS A 223 13.39 0.63 6.03
C HIS A 223 14.27 0.35 4.82
N ARG A 224 14.36 1.29 3.86
CA ARG A 224 15.26 1.15 2.69
C ARG A 224 16.74 1.10 3.08
N LYS A 225 17.17 1.94 4.03
CA LYS A 225 18.55 1.91 4.55
C LYS A 225 18.86 0.55 5.19
N HIS A 226 17.92 0.01 5.97
CA HIS A 226 18.05 -1.31 6.58
C HIS A 226 18.14 -2.42 5.51
N ALA A 227 17.21 -2.45 4.56
CA ALA A 227 17.20 -3.43 3.47
C ALA A 227 18.51 -3.40 2.65
N SER A 228 19.04 -2.21 2.35
CA SER A 228 20.32 -2.06 1.66
C SER A 228 21.50 -2.62 2.47
N ARG A 229 21.52 -2.42 3.80
CA ARG A 229 22.55 -3.00 4.67
C ARG A 229 22.47 -4.52 4.69
N CYS A 230 21.27 -5.08 4.87
CA CYS A 230 21.07 -6.54 4.84
C CYS A 230 21.50 -7.15 3.50
N ALA A 231 21.19 -6.50 2.37
CA ALA A 231 21.60 -6.97 1.05
C ALA A 231 23.12 -7.00 0.90
N LYS A 232 23.82 -5.94 1.34
CA LYS A 232 25.30 -5.89 1.34
C LYS A 232 25.93 -6.96 2.23
N THR A 233 25.36 -7.20 3.42
CA THR A 233 25.84 -8.25 4.32
C THR A 233 25.69 -9.64 3.69
N LYS A 234 24.53 -9.94 3.10
CA LYS A 234 24.30 -11.21 2.39
C LYS A 234 25.29 -11.41 1.24
N GLN A 235 25.54 -10.37 0.46
CA GLN A 235 26.51 -10.42 -0.63
C GLN A 235 27.93 -10.72 -0.13
N ARG A 236 28.38 -10.07 0.95
CA ARG A 236 29.70 -10.34 1.56
C ARG A 236 29.84 -11.77 2.07
N ILE A 237 28.78 -12.34 2.66
CA ILE A 237 28.79 -13.74 3.12
C ILE A 237 28.94 -14.69 1.94
N LEU A 238 28.23 -14.44 0.83
CA LEU A 238 28.33 -15.24 -0.39
C LEU A 238 29.73 -15.15 -1.03
N GLU A 239 30.31 -13.95 -1.09
CA GLU A 239 31.66 -13.73 -1.60
C GLU A 239 32.73 -14.39 -0.72
N SER A 240 32.57 -14.33 0.61
CA SER A 240 33.51 -14.95 1.57
C SER A 240 33.42 -16.48 1.56
N GLY A 241 32.21 -17.04 1.39
CA GLY A 241 32.00 -18.48 1.27
C GLY A 241 32.54 -19.08 -0.03
N SER A 242 32.73 -18.25 -1.06
CA SER A 242 33.30 -18.67 -2.35
C SER A 242 34.84 -18.63 -2.38
N ALA A 243 35.47 -17.93 -1.42
CA ALA A 243 36.92 -17.69 -1.39
C ALA A 243 37.75 -18.76 -0.64
N GLY A 244 37.12 -19.83 -0.14
CA GLY A 244 37.82 -21.04 0.25
C GLY A 244 37.75 -21.39 1.74
N ARG A 245 37.30 -22.62 1.99
CA ARG A 245 38.03 -23.69 2.70
C ARG A 245 37.06 -24.87 2.81
N GLU A 246 37.54 -26.06 2.48
CA GLU A 246 36.85 -27.30 2.84
C GLU A 246 36.49 -27.26 4.34
N PRO A 247 35.25 -27.62 4.70
CA PRO A 247 34.81 -27.55 6.09
C PRO A 247 35.55 -28.63 6.90
N GLN A 248 36.51 -28.21 7.72
CA GLN A 248 36.80 -28.98 8.93
C GLN A 248 35.54 -28.95 9.79
N SER A 249 35.00 -30.14 10.06
CA SER A 249 33.82 -30.41 10.87
C SER A 249 33.81 -29.58 12.16
N SER A 250 33.04 -28.49 12.18
CA SER A 250 32.83 -27.70 13.37
C SER A 250 31.38 -27.21 13.40
N SER A 251 30.72 -27.58 14.50
CA SER A 251 29.38 -27.21 14.96
C SER A 251 28.75 -25.98 14.30
N TYR A 252 27.63 -26.20 13.60
CA TYR A 252 26.76 -25.14 13.09
C TYR A 252 26.31 -24.19 14.21
N PRO A 253 26.53 -22.87 14.07
CA PRO A 253 25.92 -21.88 14.96
C PRO A 253 24.43 -21.70 14.62
N ARG A 254 23.60 -21.61 15.67
CA ARG A 254 22.14 -21.36 15.55
C ARG A 254 21.88 -19.99 14.94
N ILE A 255 21.03 -19.98 13.91
CA ILE A 255 20.45 -18.78 13.32
C ILE A 255 19.35 -18.28 14.27
N THR A 256 19.68 -17.48 15.27
CA THR A 256 18.69 -16.86 16.18
C THR A 256 18.69 -15.32 16.19
N ASP A 257 19.67 -14.66 15.57
CA ASP A 257 19.88 -13.22 15.81
C ASP A 257 19.14 -12.27 14.85
N CYS A 258 18.15 -12.76 14.10
CA CYS A 258 17.29 -11.94 13.25
C CYS A 258 15.79 -12.10 13.55
N ALA A 259 15.40 -12.73 14.67
CA ALA A 259 14.01 -12.77 15.08
C ALA A 259 13.64 -11.44 15.75
N PRO A 260 12.67 -10.65 15.22
CA PRO A 260 12.10 -9.57 16.00
C PRO A 260 11.37 -10.19 17.20
N ASN A 261 11.53 -9.59 18.38
CA ASN A 261 10.80 -9.92 19.61
C ASN A 261 9.29 -9.89 19.34
N ALA A 262 8.72 -11.04 18.96
CA ALA A 262 7.28 -11.24 18.91
C ALA A 262 6.82 -11.57 20.33
N GLN A 263 6.50 -10.54 21.11
CA GLN A 263 5.58 -10.71 22.23
C GLN A 263 4.21 -11.02 21.60
N CYS A 264 3.83 -12.29 21.58
CA CYS A 264 2.46 -12.70 21.32
C CYS A 264 1.55 -12.03 22.34
N ILE A 265 0.71 -11.11 21.85
CA ILE A 265 -0.38 -10.52 22.61
C ILE A 265 -1.40 -11.64 22.88
N GLN A 266 -1.63 -11.95 24.16
CA GLN A 266 -2.77 -12.73 24.65
C GLN A 266 -4.05 -11.89 24.57
#